data_AF-A0A453R1P2-F1
#
_entry.id   AF-A0A453R1P2-F1
#
_cell.length_a   1.000
_cell.length_b   1.000
_cell.length_c   1.000
_cell.angle_alpha   90.00
_cell.angle_beta   90.00
_cell.angle_gamma   90.00
#
_symmetry.space_group_name_H-M   'P 1'
#
loop_
_entity.id
_entity.type
_entity.pdbx_description
1 polymer ?
#
loop_
_entity_poly.entity_id
_entity_poly.type
_entity_poly.pdbx_seq_one_letter_code
_entity_poly.pdbx_strand_id
1 'polypeptide(L)'
;MCGRLTFCYWVVAAVPFYLATWEHYFTNTLILPVINGPTEGLMLIYVSHLFTFFTGAEWWAQDFRKSLPLISLVPLPFVPEIPLYVIVLILMIMFAVIPTVGSNIGNVQKVVDARKGSMELALAMLLPFIALLAGVAVWYGIRKSIHCLSYKI
;
A
#
# COMPACT_ATOMS: atom_id res chain seq x y z
N MET A 1 13.81 6.98 13.31
CA MET A 1 13.26 5.63 13.08
C MET A 1 12.34 5.55 11.84
N CYS A 2 12.67 6.22 10.73
CA CYS A 2 11.76 6.36 9.56
C CYS A 2 11.86 5.24 8.51
N GLY A 3 12.60 4.15 8.78
CA GLY A 3 12.88 3.12 7.78
C GLY A 3 12.01 1.87 7.85
N ARG A 4 11.39 1.56 9.00
CA ARG A 4 10.87 0.20 9.30
C ARG A 4 9.64 -0.18 8.46
N LEU A 5 8.81 0.79 8.10
CA LEU A 5 7.59 0.58 7.32
C LEU A 5 7.69 1.07 5.87
N THR A 6 8.83 1.63 5.46
CA THR A 6 9.03 2.11 4.08
C THR A 6 8.82 0.99 3.06
N PHE A 7 9.29 -0.22 3.38
CA PHE A 7 9.02 -1.40 2.56
C PHE A 7 7.51 -1.70 2.47
N CYS A 8 6.79 -1.66 3.59
CA CYS A 8 5.34 -1.89 3.62
C CYS A 8 4.58 -0.86 2.78
N TYR A 9 4.95 0.42 2.87
CA TYR A 9 4.38 1.48 2.03
C TYR A 9 4.62 1.26 0.54
N TRP A 10 5.83 0.83 0.18
CA TRP A 10 6.13 0.48 -1.20
C TRP A 10 5.29 -0.71 -1.68
N VAL A 11 5.14 -1.76 -0.86
CA VAL A 11 4.27 -2.92 -1.19
C VAL A 11 2.82 -2.49 -1.37
N VAL A 12 2.29 -1.65 -0.47
CA VAL A 12 0.92 -1.12 -0.53
C VAL A 12 0.67 -0.32 -1.80
N ALA A 13 1.67 0.37 -2.34
CA ALA A 13 1.56 1.08 -3.61
C ALA A 13 1.71 0.12 -4.82
N ALA A 14 2.65 -0.81 -4.77
CA ALA A 14 3.00 -1.68 -5.90
C ALA A 14 1.96 -2.78 -6.18
N VAL A 15 1.39 -3.39 -5.13
CA VAL A 15 0.49 -4.56 -5.28
C VAL A 15 -0.81 -4.22 -6.01
N PRO A 16 -1.58 -3.17 -5.63
CA PRO A 16 -2.80 -2.82 -6.34
C PRO A 16 -2.54 -2.45 -7.80
N PHE A 17 -1.45 -1.71 -8.05
CA PHE A 17 -1.09 -1.28 -9.40
C PHE A 17 -0.73 -2.48 -10.28
N TYR A 18 0.14 -3.38 -9.81
CA TYR A 18 0.52 -4.56 -10.57
C TYR A 18 -0.69 -5.46 -10.86
N LEU A 19 -1.56 -5.69 -9.86
CA LEU A 19 -2.74 -6.53 -10.05
C LEU A 19 -3.78 -5.88 -10.97
N ALA A 20 -3.88 -4.55 -11.02
CA ALA A 20 -4.72 -3.86 -12.01
C ALA A 20 -4.18 -4.07 -13.44
N THR A 21 -2.85 -4.06 -13.63
CA THR A 21 -2.26 -4.38 -14.94
C THR A 21 -2.42 -5.85 -15.32
N TRP A 22 -2.35 -6.76 -14.35
CA TRP A 22 -2.64 -8.17 -14.55
C TRP A 22 -4.11 -8.41 -14.93
N GLU A 23 -5.05 -7.73 -14.28
CA GLU A 23 -6.46 -7.75 -14.68
C GLU A 23 -6.62 -7.25 -16.12
N HIS A 24 -6.02 -6.11 -16.44
CA HIS A 24 -6.05 -5.52 -17.77
C HIS A 24 -5.58 -6.49 -18.86
N TYR A 25 -4.57 -7.31 -18.58
CA TYR A 25 -4.10 -8.35 -19.50
C TYR A 25 -5.19 -9.38 -19.87
N PHE A 26 -6.05 -9.77 -18.92
CA PHE A 26 -7.12 -10.74 -19.18
C PHE A 26 -8.38 -10.07 -19.77
N THR A 27 -8.79 -8.94 -19.19
CA THR A 27 -10.04 -8.25 -19.52
C THR A 27 -9.92 -7.34 -20.74
N ASN A 28 -8.70 -7.01 -21.19
CA ASN A 28 -8.39 -5.97 -22.20
C ASN A 28 -8.99 -4.60 -21.86
N THR A 29 -9.38 -4.38 -20.61
CA THR A 29 -10.01 -3.14 -20.15
C THR A 29 -9.43 -2.78 -18.80
N LEU A 30 -9.03 -1.52 -18.64
CA LEU A 30 -8.47 -1.06 -17.37
C LEU A 30 -9.62 -0.60 -16.47
N ILE A 31 -10.07 -1.51 -15.60
CA ILE A 31 -11.16 -1.21 -14.66
C ILE A 31 -10.54 -0.51 -13.45
N LEU A 32 -10.64 0.81 -13.42
CA LEU A 32 -10.18 1.61 -12.30
C LEU A 32 -11.33 1.79 -11.28
N PRO A 33 -11.07 1.58 -9.98
CA PRO A 33 -11.97 2.07 -8.95
C PRO A 33 -12.16 3.59 -9.10
N VAL A 34 -13.37 4.10 -8.85
CA VAL A 34 -13.68 5.55 -8.96
C VAL A 34 -12.61 6.37 -8.23
N ILE A 35 -12.38 6.07 -6.95
CA ILE A 35 -11.43 6.77 -6.05
C ILE A 35 -9.94 6.44 -6.32
N ASN A 36 -9.63 5.62 -7.33
CA ASN A 36 -8.26 5.23 -7.68
C ASN A 36 -7.94 5.45 -9.17
N GLY A 37 -8.65 6.37 -9.81
CA GLY A 37 -8.31 6.84 -11.16
C GLY A 37 -7.03 7.69 -11.19
N PRO A 38 -6.35 7.83 -12.33
CA PRO A 38 -5.10 8.58 -12.45
C PRO A 38 -5.24 10.05 -12.04
N THR A 39 -6.36 10.70 -12.38
CA THR A 39 -6.63 12.10 -12.02
C THR A 39 -6.92 12.27 -10.54
N GLU A 40 -7.77 11.40 -9.98
CA GLU A 40 -8.16 11.46 -8.56
C GLU A 40 -6.99 11.11 -7.64
N GLY A 41 -6.20 10.10 -8.02
CA GLY A 41 -4.97 9.72 -7.31
C GLY A 41 -3.92 10.84 -7.31
N LEU A 42 -3.69 11.51 -8.44
CA LEU A 42 -2.78 12.66 -8.51
C LEU A 42 -3.29 13.82 -7.64
N MET A 43 -4.59 14.12 -7.68
CA MET A 43 -5.18 15.16 -6.83
C MET A 43 -4.98 14.87 -5.34
N LEU A 44 -5.22 13.62 -4.89
CA LEU A 44 -4.98 13.19 -3.51
C LEU A 44 -3.50 13.36 -3.11
N ILE A 45 -2.58 12.99 -3.99
CA ILE A 45 -1.14 13.17 -3.75
C ILE A 45 -0.79 14.65 -3.63
N TYR A 46 -1.28 15.52 -4.52
CA TYR A 46 -1.01 16.96 -4.45
C TYR A 46 -1.57 17.61 -3.19
N VAL A 47 -2.81 17.28 -2.81
CA VAL A 47 -3.41 17.77 -1.56
C VAL A 47 -2.60 17.29 -0.36
N SER A 48 -2.17 16.04 -0.35
CA SER A 48 -1.34 15.48 0.74
C SER A 48 0.02 16.19 0.85
N HIS A 49 0.67 16.51 -0.28
CA HIS A 49 1.92 17.25 -0.29
C HIS A 49 1.74 18.70 0.17
N LEU A 50 0.69 19.38 -0.31
CA LEU A 50 0.38 20.75 0.10
C LEU A 50 0.06 20.83 1.59
N PHE A 51 -0.71 19.87 2.10
CA PHE A 51 -0.98 19.75 3.53
C PHE A 51 0.31 19.54 4.33
N THR A 52 1.17 18.61 3.89
CA THR A 52 2.46 18.33 4.53
C THR A 52 3.40 19.54 4.50
N PHE A 53 3.34 20.36 3.46
CA PHE A 53 4.08 21.62 3.39
C PHE A 53 3.72 22.57 4.53
N PHE A 54 2.43 22.66 4.90
CA PHE A 54 1.97 23.53 5.99
C PHE A 54 2.18 22.92 7.38
N THR A 55 1.95 21.62 7.55
CA THR A 55 2.01 20.96 8.87
C THR A 55 3.39 20.42 9.23
N GLY A 56 4.27 20.25 8.24
CA GLY A 56 5.55 19.55 8.38
C GLY A 56 5.40 18.03 8.34
N ALA A 57 6.50 17.34 8.00
CA ALA A 57 6.54 15.87 7.93
C ALA A 57 6.35 15.19 9.31
N GLU A 58 6.79 15.85 10.37
CA GLU A 58 6.65 15.37 11.76
C GLU A 58 5.19 15.17 12.17
N TRP A 59 4.25 15.89 11.54
CA TRP A 59 2.81 15.72 11.78
C TRP A 59 2.30 14.30 11.47
N TRP A 60 2.94 13.61 10.53
CA TRP A 60 2.63 12.21 10.22
C TRP A 60 3.30 11.23 11.18
N ALA A 61 4.43 11.62 11.78
CA ALA A 61 5.25 10.81 12.67
C ALA A 61 4.83 10.88 14.15
N GLN A 62 4.14 11.96 14.54
CA GLN A 62 3.59 12.09 15.89
C GLN A 62 2.40 11.15 16.15
N ASP A 63 2.07 11.00 17.42
CA ASP A 63 0.90 10.25 17.87
C ASP A 63 -0.39 10.78 17.24
N PHE A 64 -1.26 9.87 16.80
CA PHE A 64 -2.52 10.23 16.12
C PHE A 64 -3.41 11.17 16.94
N ARG A 65 -3.39 11.07 18.27
CA ARG A 65 -4.18 11.92 19.18
C ARG A 65 -3.69 13.36 19.15
N LYS A 66 -2.39 13.56 18.96
CA LYS A 66 -1.79 14.90 18.81
C LYS A 66 -2.08 15.48 17.43
N SER A 67 -2.15 14.64 16.40
CA SER A 67 -2.51 15.07 15.04
C SER A 67 -3.99 15.44 14.89
N LEU A 68 -4.88 14.82 15.66
CA LEU A 68 -6.33 15.03 15.60
C LEU A 68 -6.90 15.49 16.96
N PRO A 69 -6.76 16.77 17.31
CA PRO A 69 -7.16 17.29 18.62
C PRO A 69 -8.66 17.11 18.91
N LEU A 70 -9.52 17.06 17.89
CA LEU A 70 -10.95 16.78 18.06
C LEU A 70 -11.24 15.37 18.60
N ILE A 71 -10.42 14.37 18.24
CA ILE A 71 -10.57 12.98 18.71
C ILE A 71 -9.92 12.82 20.10
N SER A 72 -8.95 13.68 20.45
CA SER A 72 -8.31 13.68 21.76
C SER A 72 -9.27 13.99 22.93
N LEU A 73 -10.43 14.60 22.64
CA LEU A 73 -11.50 14.81 23.62
C LEU A 73 -12.21 13.52 24.03
N VAL A 74 -12.14 12.45 23.24
CA VAL A 74 -12.74 11.16 23.57
C VAL A 74 -11.67 10.30 24.27
N PRO A 75 -11.81 9.98 25.57
CA PRO A 75 -10.86 9.13 26.25
C PRO A 75 -10.92 7.71 25.67
N LEU A 76 -9.86 7.31 24.97
CA LEU A 76 -9.64 5.96 24.44
C LEU A 76 -8.56 5.26 25.30
N PRO A 77 -8.86 4.81 26.53
CA PRO A 77 -7.87 4.30 27.47
C PRO A 77 -7.13 3.04 27.00
N PHE A 78 -7.66 2.32 26.01
CA PHE A 78 -7.09 1.05 25.53
C PHE A 78 -6.33 1.15 24.20
N VAL A 79 -6.22 2.35 23.60
CA VAL A 79 -5.48 2.51 22.34
C VAL A 79 -4.03 2.90 22.66
N PRO A 80 -3.02 2.09 22.30
CA PRO A 80 -1.62 2.44 22.55
C PRO A 80 -1.21 3.68 21.74
N GLU A 81 -0.08 4.29 22.11
CA GLU A 81 0.49 5.39 21.33
C GLU A 81 0.93 4.87 19.96
N ILE A 82 0.25 5.31 18.90
CA ILE A 82 0.47 4.86 17.53
C ILE A 82 0.72 6.10 16.65
N PRO A 83 1.85 6.15 15.92
CA PRO A 83 2.10 7.20 14.95
C PRO A 83 1.04 7.24 13.86
N LEU A 84 0.65 8.44 13.43
CA LEU A 84 -0.42 8.60 12.45
C LEU A 84 -0.14 7.86 11.13
N TYR A 85 1.11 7.85 10.65
CA TYR A 85 1.48 7.11 9.45
C TYR A 85 1.21 5.60 9.57
N VAL A 86 1.24 5.01 10.77
CA VAL A 86 0.90 3.58 10.93
C VAL A 86 -0.59 3.37 10.73
N ILE A 87 -1.41 4.28 11.26
CA ILE A 87 -2.87 4.24 11.10
C ILE A 87 -3.25 4.42 9.64
N VAL A 88 -2.67 5.42 8.96
CA VAL A 88 -2.89 5.65 7.52
C VAL A 88 -2.54 4.40 6.72
N LEU A 89 -1.40 3.75 7.01
CA LEU A 89 -1.00 2.51 6.35
C LEU A 89 -2.05 1.39 6.54
N ILE A 90 -2.53 1.19 7.77
CA ILE A 90 -3.56 0.17 8.07
C ILE A 90 -4.86 0.48 7.33
N LEU A 91 -5.31 1.74 7.35
CA LEU A 91 -6.51 2.17 6.65
C LEU A 91 -6.38 1.99 5.13
N MET A 92 -5.23 2.32 4.55
CA MET A 92 -4.95 2.07 3.13
C MET A 92 -5.03 0.58 2.80
N ILE A 93 -4.47 -0.29 3.64
CA ILE A 93 -4.55 -1.74 3.43
C ILE A 93 -6.01 -2.21 3.47
N MET A 94 -6.76 -1.81 4.51
CA MET A 94 -8.12 -2.26 4.76
C MET A 94 -9.13 -1.77 3.72
N PHE A 95 -9.04 -0.50 3.32
CA PHE A 95 -10.07 0.15 2.50
C PHE A 95 -9.65 0.37 1.05
N ALA A 96 -8.36 0.36 0.72
CA ALA A 96 -7.89 0.52 -0.66
C ALA A 96 -7.31 -0.79 -1.21
N VAL A 97 -6.31 -1.38 -0.56
CA VAL A 97 -5.59 -2.55 -1.11
C VAL A 97 -6.49 -3.78 -1.16
N ILE A 98 -7.05 -4.22 -0.02
CA ILE A 98 -7.83 -5.45 0.06
C ILE A 98 -9.02 -5.42 -0.92
N PRO A 99 -9.86 -4.36 -0.97
CA PRO A 99 -10.98 -4.31 -1.91
C PRO A 99 -10.52 -4.31 -3.38
N THR A 100 -9.46 -3.57 -3.71
CA THR A 100 -8.93 -3.52 -5.08
C THR A 100 -8.42 -4.89 -5.52
N VAL A 101 -7.61 -5.55 -4.69
CA VAL A 101 -7.09 -6.89 -4.98
C VAL A 101 -8.22 -7.91 -5.14
N GLY A 102 -9.21 -7.88 -4.24
CA GLY A 102 -10.38 -8.76 -4.33
C GLY A 102 -11.18 -8.56 -5.61
N SER A 103 -11.42 -7.30 -6.00
CA SER A 103 -12.10 -6.96 -7.26
C SER A 103 -11.33 -7.47 -8.49
N ASN A 104 -10.02 -7.22 -8.55
CA ASN A 104 -9.18 -7.62 -9.69
C ASN A 104 -9.17 -9.14 -9.86
N ILE A 105 -9.03 -9.89 -8.75
CA ILE A 105 -9.08 -11.37 -8.77
C ILE A 105 -10.46 -11.84 -9.25
N GLY A 106 -11.54 -11.29 -8.70
CA GLY A 106 -12.90 -11.68 -9.08
C GLY A 106 -13.21 -11.39 -10.55
N ASN A 107 -12.69 -10.30 -11.12
CA ASN A 107 -12.88 -9.95 -12.53
C ASN A 107 -12.07 -10.87 -13.45
N VAL A 108 -10.82 -11.19 -13.10
CA VAL A 108 -10.03 -12.17 -13.87
C VAL A 108 -10.67 -13.55 -13.82
N GLN A 109 -11.14 -14.01 -12.64
CA GLN A 109 -11.85 -15.28 -12.51
C GLN A 109 -13.02 -15.39 -13.48
N LYS A 110 -13.89 -14.37 -13.54
CA LYS A 110 -15.01 -14.33 -14.50
C LYS A 110 -14.57 -14.50 -15.95
N VAL A 111 -13.47 -13.85 -16.36
CA VAL A 111 -12.95 -13.94 -17.72
C VAL A 111 -12.32 -15.30 -18.01
N VAL A 112 -11.55 -15.83 -17.05
CA VAL A 112 -10.90 -17.14 -17.17
C VAL A 112 -11.95 -18.25 -17.27
N ASP A 113 -12.97 -18.22 -16.42
CA ASP A 113 -14.08 -19.19 -16.42
C ASP A 113 -14.87 -19.12 -17.73
N ALA A 114 -15.19 -17.91 -18.21
CA ALA A 114 -15.87 -17.71 -19.49
C ALA A 114 -15.07 -18.25 -20.69
N ARG A 115 -13.73 -18.24 -20.60
CA ARG A 115 -12.82 -18.79 -21.62
C ARG A 115 -12.48 -20.26 -21.41
N LYS A 116 -13.04 -20.92 -20.38
CA LYS A 116 -12.66 -22.28 -19.94
C LYS A 116 -11.15 -22.43 -19.72
N GLY A 117 -10.50 -21.36 -19.28
CA GLY A 117 -9.07 -21.32 -18.97
C GLY A 117 -8.78 -21.84 -17.56
N SER A 118 -7.50 -21.94 -17.22
CA SER A 118 -7.06 -22.29 -15.85
C SER A 118 -6.72 -21.03 -15.06
N MET A 119 -7.35 -20.87 -13.89
CA MET A 119 -7.03 -19.81 -12.93
C MET A 119 -5.62 -19.97 -12.35
N GLU A 120 -5.14 -21.21 -12.22
CA GLU A 120 -3.79 -21.50 -11.72
C GLU A 120 -2.73 -20.95 -12.67
N LEU A 121 -2.94 -21.10 -13.97
CA LEU A 121 -2.05 -20.54 -14.98
C LEU A 121 -2.08 -19.00 -14.95
N ALA A 122 -3.27 -18.41 -14.75
CA ALA A 122 -3.40 -16.97 -14.60
C ALA A 122 -2.66 -16.43 -13.37
N LEU A 123 -2.73 -17.15 -12.24
CA LEU A 123 -1.98 -16.82 -11.02
C LEU A 123 -0.47 -17.06 -11.18
N ALA A 124 -0.05 -18.08 -11.94
CA ALA A 124 1.36 -18.33 -12.23
C ALA A 124 2.02 -17.16 -12.98
N MET A 125 1.27 -16.37 -13.75
CA MET A 125 1.78 -15.14 -14.38
C MET A 125 2.20 -14.07 -13.38
N LEU A 126 1.81 -14.18 -12.10
CA LEU A 126 2.24 -13.28 -11.03
C LEU A 126 3.63 -13.65 -10.46
N LEU A 127 4.20 -14.80 -10.84
CA LEU A 127 5.51 -15.26 -10.33
C LEU A 127 6.65 -14.23 -10.52
N PRO A 128 6.79 -13.52 -11.66
CA PRO A 128 7.82 -12.50 -11.81
C PRO A 128 7.67 -11.36 -10.79
N PHE A 129 6.44 -10.99 -10.45
CA PHE A 129 6.18 -9.97 -9.43
C PHE A 129 6.47 -10.47 -8.03
N ILE A 130 6.12 -11.71 -7.71
CA ILE A 130 6.48 -12.34 -6.44
C ILE A 130 8.01 -12.38 -6.29
N ALA A 131 8.73 -12.74 -7.35
CA ALA A 131 10.20 -12.73 -7.37
C ALA A 131 10.75 -11.31 -7.14
N LEU A 132 10.16 -10.28 -7.75
CA LEU A 132 10.51 -8.89 -7.50
C LEU A 132 10.29 -8.50 -6.04
N LEU A 133 9.11 -8.79 -5.47
CA LEU A 133 8.80 -8.49 -4.06
C LEU A 133 9.80 -9.16 -3.11
N ALA A 134 10.11 -10.43 -3.36
CA ALA A 134 11.11 -11.18 -2.58
C ALA A 134 12.50 -10.56 -2.71
N GLY A 135 12.92 -10.20 -3.93
CA GLY A 135 14.20 -9.54 -4.19
C GLY A 135 14.35 -8.21 -3.45
N VAL A 136 13.31 -7.36 -3.49
CA VAL A 136 13.29 -6.09 -2.75
C VAL A 136 13.29 -6.31 -1.24
N ALA A 137 12.56 -7.32 -0.74
CA ALA A 137 12.56 -7.66 0.68
C ALA A 137 13.95 -8.12 1.17
N VAL A 138 14.60 -8.99 0.40
CA VAL A 138 15.98 -9.45 0.68
C VAL A 138 16.94 -8.27 0.66
N TRP A 139 16.88 -7.43 -0.37
CA TRP A 139 17.71 -6.23 -0.47
C TRP A 139 17.52 -5.29 0.73
N TYR A 140 16.27 -5.02 1.13
CA TYR A 140 15.96 -4.21 2.30
C TYR A 140 16.52 -4.82 3.59
N GLY A 141 16.42 -6.15 3.76
CA GLY A 141 16.99 -6.88 4.89
C GLY A 141 18.51 -6.77 4.97
N ILE A 142 19.21 -6.95 3.84
CA ILE A 142 20.67 -6.81 3.74
C ILE A 142 21.09 -5.38 4.09
N ARG A 143 20.43 -4.36 3.50
CA ARG A 143 20.73 -2.96 3.76
C ARG A 143 20.59 -2.60 5.24
N LYS A 144 19.53 -3.09 5.89
CA LYS A 144 19.30 -2.89 7.32
C LYS A 144 20.42 -3.51 8.16
N SER A 145 20.86 -4.73 7.82
CA SER A 145 21.96 -5.40 8.52
C SER A 145 23.26 -4.61 8.44
N ILE A 146 23.64 -4.15 7.24
CA ILE A 146 24.84 -3.33 7.00
C ILE A 146 24.79 -2.02 7.80
N HIS A 147 23.64 -1.34 7.79
CA HIS A 147 23.48 -0.08 8.54
C HIS A 147 23.56 -0.30 10.06
N CYS A 148 23.10 -1.44 10.60
CA CYS A 148 23.28 -1.76 12.02
C CYS A 148 24.74 -2.09 12.39
N LEU A 149 25.50 -2.70 11.47
CA LEU A 149 26.92 -2.99 11.66
C LEU A 149 27.77 -1.71 11.69
N SER A 150 27.43 -0.72 10.86
CA SER A 150 28.17 0.56 10.79
C SER A 150 28.04 1.47 12.01
N TYR A 151 27.10 1.19 12.93
CA TYR A 151 26.93 1.93 14.19
C TYR A 151 27.45 1.15 15.42
N LYS A 152 28.00 -0.05 15.19
CA LYS A 152 28.63 -0.88 16.21
C LYS A 152 30.16 -0.81 16.20
N ILE A 153 30.74 -0.12 15.22
CA ILE A 153 32.16 0.22 15.10
C ILE A 153 32.29 1.70 15.45
#